data_AF-A0A529G0W4-F1
#
_entry.id   AF-A0A529G0W4-F1
#
_cell.length_a   1.000
_cell.length_b   1.000
_cell.length_c   1.000
_cell.angle_alpha   90.00
_cell.angle_beta   90.00
_cell.angle_gamma   90.00
#
_symmetry.space_group_name_H-M   'P 1'
#
loop_
_entity.id
_entity.type
_entity.pdbx_description
1 polymer ?
#
loop_
_entity_poly.entity_id
_entity_poly.type
_entity_poly.pdbx_seq_one_letter_code
_entity_poly.pdbx_strand_id
1 'polypeptide(L)'
;NYTASPLCAPGRASFMSGQLPSRTGVYDNAAEFASSIPTFAHHLRAAGYYTCLSGKMHFVGPDQLHGFEERLTTDIYPADFGWTPDYRKPGERIDWWYHNLGSVTGAGIAETTNQMEYDDEVVFLATQKLYQLSREQDDADRRPWCLTVSLSHPHDPYVARKQYWDLYENCQALDPETGFIAHDEQDPHSQRLYRASDYSAFEITAEQVRRSRRGYFANISYVDDKLGELLDVLKRTRMLDDTTILFCSDHGDMLGERGLWFKMSFFEGSARVPLMIAGKGVPAGLIEAPVSNLDVTPTLCDLAGID
;
A
#
# COMPACT_ATOMS: atom_id res chain seq x y z
N ASN A 1 -8.18 -5.06 -11.10
CA ASN A 1 -7.98 -3.70 -10.56
C ASN A 1 -6.52 -3.29 -10.77
N TYR A 2 -6.28 -2.01 -11.05
CA TYR A 2 -4.95 -1.45 -11.36
C TYR A 2 -4.69 -0.14 -10.61
N THR A 3 -3.43 0.09 -10.27
CA THR A 3 -2.97 1.37 -9.71
C THR A 3 -3.08 2.51 -10.73
N ALA A 4 -3.25 3.74 -10.24
CA ALA A 4 -3.14 4.95 -11.05
C ALA A 4 -1.68 5.30 -11.36
N SER A 5 -0.74 4.89 -10.51
CA SER A 5 0.70 5.09 -10.70
C SER A 5 1.50 4.09 -9.88
N PRO A 6 2.45 3.34 -10.47
CA PRO A 6 3.20 2.27 -9.79
C PRO A 6 4.31 2.82 -8.88
N LEU A 7 3.98 3.75 -7.98
CA LEU A 7 4.87 4.33 -6.97
C LEU A 7 4.05 4.86 -5.78
N CYS A 8 4.62 4.85 -4.58
CA CYS A 8 3.90 5.10 -3.32
C CYS A 8 3.12 6.42 -3.30
N ALA A 9 3.78 7.60 -3.28
CA ALA A 9 3.08 8.87 -3.10
C ALA A 9 2.13 9.19 -4.29
N PRO A 10 2.54 9.02 -5.56
CA PRO A 10 1.63 9.25 -6.69
C PRO A 10 0.41 8.33 -6.70
N GLY A 11 0.61 7.04 -6.40
CA GLY A 11 -0.47 6.06 -6.32
C GLY A 11 -1.46 6.40 -5.21
N ARG A 12 -0.98 6.84 -4.04
CA ARG A 12 -1.79 7.19 -2.87
C ARG A 12 -2.50 8.53 -3.01
N ALA A 13 -1.85 9.57 -3.51
CA ALA A 13 -2.51 10.85 -3.81
C ALA A 13 -3.63 10.66 -4.84
N SER A 14 -3.40 9.80 -5.85
CA SER A 14 -4.42 9.46 -6.84
C SER A 14 -5.57 8.66 -6.26
N PHE A 15 -5.28 7.68 -5.39
CA PHE A 15 -6.28 6.91 -4.64
C PHE A 15 -7.16 7.81 -3.77
N MET A 16 -6.54 8.69 -2.97
CA MET A 16 -7.22 9.60 -2.05
C MET A 16 -8.15 10.57 -2.78
N SER A 17 -7.75 11.06 -3.96
CA SER A 17 -8.48 12.09 -4.71
C SER A 17 -9.37 11.57 -5.83
N GLY A 18 -9.21 10.30 -6.24
CA GLY A 18 -9.84 9.77 -7.46
C GLY A 18 -9.33 10.44 -8.75
N GLN A 19 -8.14 11.02 -8.73
CA GLN A 19 -7.58 11.79 -9.85
C GLN A 19 -6.20 11.28 -10.26
N LEU A 20 -5.90 11.29 -11.55
CA LEU A 20 -4.58 10.88 -12.06
C LEU A 20 -3.46 11.83 -11.57
N PRO A 21 -2.19 11.35 -11.50
CA PRO A 21 -1.04 12.20 -11.15
C PRO A 21 -0.92 13.49 -11.98
N SER A 22 -1.33 13.44 -13.26
CA SER A 22 -1.37 14.59 -14.16
C SER A 22 -2.28 15.72 -13.69
N ARG A 23 -3.30 15.40 -12.87
CA ARG A 23 -4.23 16.36 -12.27
C ARG A 23 -3.86 16.72 -10.83
N THR A 24 -3.35 15.76 -10.05
CA THR A 24 -2.96 16.01 -8.66
C THR A 24 -1.65 16.81 -8.54
N GLY A 25 -0.77 16.73 -9.55
CA GLY A 25 0.58 17.30 -9.48
C GLY A 25 1.58 16.45 -8.70
N VAL A 26 1.15 15.31 -8.15
CA VAL A 26 1.99 14.40 -7.36
C VAL A 26 2.63 13.36 -8.29
N TYR A 27 3.75 13.73 -8.91
CA TYR A 27 4.41 12.92 -9.95
C TYR A 27 5.40 11.88 -9.40
N ASP A 28 5.97 12.14 -8.22
CA ASP A 28 7.01 11.34 -7.59
C ASP A 28 6.85 11.35 -6.06
N ASN A 29 7.74 10.66 -5.35
CA ASN A 29 7.70 10.52 -3.89
C ASN A 29 8.15 11.77 -3.12
N ALA A 30 8.33 12.91 -3.80
CA ALA A 30 8.70 14.18 -3.19
C ALA A 30 7.91 15.36 -3.79
N ALA A 31 6.88 15.09 -4.58
CA ALA A 31 6.02 16.12 -5.13
C ALA A 31 4.94 16.51 -4.11
N GLU A 32 4.83 17.80 -3.80
CA GLU A 32 3.85 18.33 -2.86
C GLU A 32 2.43 17.91 -3.23
N PHE A 33 1.69 17.36 -2.26
CA PHE A 33 0.25 17.16 -2.39
C PHE A 33 -0.45 18.40 -1.84
N ALA A 34 -1.14 19.15 -2.71
CA ALA A 34 -1.76 20.41 -2.30
C ALA A 34 -3.01 20.19 -1.43
N SER A 35 -3.10 20.87 -0.28
CA SER A 35 -4.23 20.78 0.66
C SER A 35 -5.60 21.12 0.06
N SER A 36 -5.64 21.90 -1.03
CA SER A 36 -6.89 22.28 -1.69
C SER A 36 -7.48 21.16 -2.57
N ILE A 37 -6.75 20.07 -2.78
CA ILE A 37 -7.26 18.94 -3.58
C ILE A 37 -8.19 18.11 -2.71
N PRO A 38 -9.49 17.99 -3.07
CA PRO A 38 -10.43 17.20 -2.30
C PRO A 38 -10.08 15.72 -2.40
N THR A 39 -10.39 15.00 -1.32
CA THR A 39 -10.16 13.56 -1.16
C THR A 39 -11.43 12.88 -0.69
N PHE A 40 -11.51 11.55 -0.73
CA PHE A 40 -12.65 10.85 -0.12
C PHE A 40 -12.85 11.24 1.36
N ALA A 41 -11.78 11.55 2.10
CA ALA A 41 -11.89 11.97 3.48
C ALA A 41 -12.63 13.32 3.60
N HIS A 42 -12.37 14.26 2.70
CA HIS A 42 -13.13 15.52 2.63
C HIS A 42 -14.61 15.26 2.28
N HIS A 43 -14.87 14.43 1.26
CA HIS A 43 -16.24 14.13 0.82
C HIS A 43 -17.06 13.46 1.92
N LEU A 44 -16.53 12.41 2.53
CA LEU A 44 -17.18 11.70 3.64
C LEU A 44 -17.38 12.62 4.85
N ARG A 45 -16.36 13.41 5.22
CA ARG A 45 -16.46 14.34 6.35
C ARG A 45 -17.52 15.42 6.11
N ALA A 46 -17.62 15.95 4.89
CA ALA A 46 -18.66 16.90 4.50
C ALA A 46 -20.07 16.27 4.58
N ALA A 47 -20.18 14.96 4.34
CA ALA A 47 -21.42 14.19 4.51
C ALA A 47 -21.69 13.76 5.96
N GLY A 48 -20.89 14.23 6.94
CA GLY A 48 -21.12 13.96 8.36
C GLY A 48 -20.41 12.73 8.90
N TYR A 49 -19.46 12.13 8.17
CA TYR A 49 -18.61 11.07 8.73
C TYR A 49 -17.52 11.64 9.66
N TYR A 50 -17.20 10.90 10.70
CA TYR A 50 -15.90 11.00 11.36
C TYR A 50 -14.85 10.24 10.52
N THR A 51 -13.77 10.90 10.11
CA THR A 51 -12.73 10.31 9.24
C THR A 51 -11.40 10.19 9.98
N CYS A 52 -10.82 9.00 9.99
CA CYS A 52 -9.61 8.69 10.75
C CYS A 52 -8.63 7.87 9.93
N LEU A 53 -7.34 8.18 10.04
CA LEU A 53 -6.25 7.41 9.44
C LEU A 53 -5.37 6.80 10.53
N SER A 54 -5.15 5.49 10.48
CA SER A 54 -4.03 4.82 11.14
C SER A 54 -3.07 4.31 10.07
N GLY A 55 -1.83 4.75 10.09
CA GLY A 55 -0.79 4.27 9.18
C GLY A 55 -0.46 5.19 8.02
N LYS A 56 0.13 4.58 6.99
CA LYS A 56 0.87 5.25 5.92
C LYS A 56 -0.06 5.89 4.90
N MET A 57 0.29 7.09 4.45
CA MET A 57 -0.30 7.65 3.22
C MET A 57 0.72 8.34 2.30
N HIS A 58 1.94 8.55 2.80
CA HIS A 58 3.04 9.18 2.09
C HIS A 58 2.67 10.56 1.52
N PHE A 59 2.04 11.38 2.35
CA PHE A 59 1.76 12.77 2.03
C PHE A 59 3.05 13.57 2.08
N VAL A 60 3.38 14.22 0.98
CA VAL A 60 4.52 15.13 0.88
C VAL A 60 3.99 16.56 0.98
N GLY A 61 4.64 17.36 1.80
CA GLY A 61 4.21 18.70 2.15
C GLY A 61 3.74 18.83 3.60
N PRO A 62 3.38 20.05 4.02
CA PRO A 62 3.07 20.35 5.42
C PRO A 62 1.73 19.76 5.89
N ASP A 63 0.80 19.49 4.97
CA ASP A 63 -0.49 18.88 5.30
C ASP A 63 -0.36 17.37 5.38
N GLN A 64 -0.56 16.84 6.58
CA GLN A 64 -0.48 15.42 6.86
C GLN A 64 -1.85 14.79 7.13
N LEU A 65 -2.93 15.52 6.86
CA LEU A 65 -4.31 15.08 7.10
C LEU A 65 -5.12 14.96 5.81
N HIS A 66 -5.01 15.91 4.88
CA HIS A 66 -5.74 15.90 3.60
C HIS A 66 -7.21 15.50 3.74
N GLY A 67 -7.90 16.07 4.72
CA GLY A 67 -9.32 15.87 4.99
C GLY A 67 -9.65 14.86 6.09
N PHE A 68 -8.69 14.03 6.52
CA PHE A 68 -8.85 13.23 7.73
C PHE A 68 -9.05 14.15 8.94
N GLU A 69 -10.01 13.83 9.80
CA GLU A 69 -10.26 14.56 11.03
C GLU A 69 -9.25 14.20 12.11
N GLU A 70 -8.79 12.95 12.13
CA GLU A 70 -7.76 12.45 13.03
C GLU A 70 -6.77 11.55 12.29
N ARG A 71 -5.49 11.60 12.70
CA ARG A 71 -4.44 10.68 12.23
C ARG A 71 -3.70 10.12 13.44
N LEU A 72 -3.70 8.80 13.58
CA LEU A 72 -3.26 8.11 14.80
C LEU A 72 -1.75 7.88 14.85
N THR A 73 -1.11 7.74 13.70
CA THR A 73 0.33 7.53 13.58
C THR A 73 0.98 8.64 12.76
N THR A 74 2.27 8.85 12.98
CA THR A 74 3.10 9.50 11.95
C THR A 74 3.12 8.67 10.66
N ASP A 75 3.69 9.22 9.59
CA ASP A 75 4.06 8.42 8.42
C ASP A 75 5.41 7.72 8.65
N ILE A 76 5.59 6.56 8.03
CA ILE A 76 6.86 5.83 8.01
C ILE A 76 7.86 6.45 7.02
N TYR A 77 7.36 7.21 6.04
CA TYR A 77 8.17 7.86 5.01
C TYR A 77 8.25 9.38 5.15
N PRO A 78 9.30 10.01 4.60
CA PRO A 78 9.49 11.45 4.69
C PRO A 78 8.33 12.22 4.08
N ALA A 79 8.05 13.40 4.65
CA ALA A 79 7.07 14.36 4.14
C ALA A 79 7.72 15.54 3.41
N ASP A 80 9.04 15.53 3.24
CA ASP A 80 9.80 16.60 2.59
C ASP A 80 10.08 16.30 1.11
N PHE A 81 10.79 17.23 0.46
CA PHE A 81 11.11 17.15 -0.96
C PHE A 81 12.42 16.39 -1.24
N GLY A 82 12.88 15.54 -0.32
CA GLY A 82 14.19 14.89 -0.39
C GLY A 82 14.35 13.89 -1.53
N TRP A 83 13.26 13.24 -1.95
CA TRP A 83 13.26 12.19 -2.99
C TRP A 83 12.86 12.71 -4.39
N THR A 84 13.13 13.99 -4.69
CA THR A 84 12.81 14.58 -5.99
C THR A 84 13.75 14.06 -7.08
N PRO A 85 13.22 13.44 -8.16
CA PRO A 85 14.01 13.07 -9.31
C PRO A 85 14.39 14.30 -10.15
N ASP A 86 15.49 14.22 -10.90
CA ASP A 86 15.92 15.30 -11.80
C ASP A 86 16.05 14.82 -13.25
N TYR A 87 15.06 15.15 -14.08
CA TYR A 87 15.07 14.81 -15.51
C TYR A 87 16.20 15.48 -16.30
N ARG A 88 16.88 16.50 -15.75
CA ARG A 88 18.07 17.10 -16.36
C ARG A 88 19.31 16.22 -16.21
N LYS A 89 19.25 15.19 -15.35
CA LYS A 89 20.34 14.24 -15.10
C LYS A 89 19.92 12.79 -15.37
N PRO A 90 19.49 12.45 -16.60
CA PRO A 90 18.99 11.13 -16.90
C PRO A 90 20.09 10.07 -16.72
N GLY A 91 19.76 9.01 -15.98
CA GLY A 91 20.68 7.91 -15.71
C GLY A 91 21.49 8.05 -14.43
N GLU A 92 21.44 9.19 -13.74
CA GLU A 92 21.92 9.33 -12.36
C GLU A 92 20.99 8.59 -11.40
N ARG A 93 21.56 8.02 -10.34
CA ARG A 93 20.83 7.41 -9.21
C ARG A 93 21.30 8.03 -7.90
N ILE A 94 20.42 8.09 -6.91
CA ILE A 94 20.72 8.67 -5.59
C ILE A 94 20.69 7.56 -4.53
N ASP A 95 21.87 7.07 -4.17
CA ASP A 95 22.03 5.81 -3.44
C ASP A 95 21.33 5.73 -2.09
N TRP A 96 21.23 6.86 -1.36
CA TRP A 96 20.70 6.86 0.00
C TRP A 96 19.17 6.64 0.09
N TRP A 97 18.44 6.71 -1.03
CA TRP A 97 16.99 6.44 -1.05
C TRP A 97 16.48 5.64 -2.25
N TYR A 98 17.22 5.59 -3.36
CA TYR A 98 16.85 4.71 -4.45
C TYR A 98 16.85 3.27 -3.96
N HIS A 99 15.81 2.52 -4.33
CA HIS A 99 15.81 1.09 -4.15
C HIS A 99 17.07 0.49 -4.78
N ASN A 100 17.61 -0.55 -4.16
CA ASN A 100 18.65 -1.38 -4.74
C ASN A 100 18.35 -2.86 -4.42
N LEU A 101 19.06 -3.78 -5.07
CA LEU A 101 18.80 -5.22 -4.86
C LEU A 101 19.33 -5.77 -3.53
N GLY A 102 19.80 -4.91 -2.63
CA GLY A 102 20.11 -5.25 -1.25
C GLY A 102 18.92 -5.87 -0.51
N SER A 103 17.70 -5.41 -0.80
CA SER A 103 16.46 -6.02 -0.26
C SER A 103 16.31 -7.49 -0.66
N VAL A 104 16.79 -7.87 -1.86
CA VAL A 104 16.74 -9.24 -2.39
C VAL A 104 17.83 -10.10 -1.75
N THR A 105 19.06 -9.59 -1.70
CA THR A 105 20.20 -10.33 -1.11
C THR A 105 20.08 -10.46 0.41
N GLY A 106 19.44 -9.48 1.07
CA GLY A 106 19.25 -9.40 2.51
C GLY A 106 17.93 -10.02 3.03
N ALA A 107 17.13 -10.63 2.15
CA ALA A 107 15.87 -11.25 2.55
C ALA A 107 16.06 -12.34 3.61
N GLY A 108 15.16 -12.41 4.59
CA GLY A 108 15.32 -13.35 5.70
C GLY A 108 14.31 -13.23 6.84
N ILE A 109 14.79 -13.50 8.05
CA ILE A 109 13.97 -13.62 9.25
C ILE A 109 14.43 -12.59 10.28
N ALA A 110 13.50 -11.85 10.84
CA ALA A 110 13.70 -11.03 12.04
C ALA A 110 12.39 -10.91 12.80
N GLU A 111 12.45 -10.79 14.12
CA GLU A 111 11.25 -10.63 14.96
C GLU A 111 10.77 -9.17 15.03
N THR A 112 11.63 -8.23 14.64
CA THR A 112 11.28 -6.81 14.45
C THR A 112 12.04 -6.22 13.27
N THR A 113 11.42 -5.24 12.63
CA THR A 113 11.97 -4.37 11.59
C THR A 113 11.30 -3.00 11.73
N ASN A 114 11.83 -1.98 11.05
CA ASN A 114 11.17 -0.67 10.99
C ASN A 114 9.69 -0.76 10.54
N GLN A 115 9.39 -1.66 9.58
CA GLN A 115 8.02 -1.85 9.11
C GLN A 115 7.16 -2.66 10.08
N MET A 116 7.72 -3.63 10.80
CA MET A 116 6.95 -4.43 11.76
C MET A 116 6.59 -3.62 12.99
N GLU A 117 7.51 -2.79 13.47
CA GLU A 117 7.24 -1.83 14.56
C GLU A 117 6.10 -0.89 14.15
N TYR A 118 6.20 -0.30 12.96
CA TYR A 118 5.17 0.59 12.43
C TYR A 118 3.81 -0.10 12.28
N ASP A 119 3.74 -1.25 11.60
CA ASP A 119 2.47 -1.93 11.34
C ASP A 119 1.82 -2.49 12.62
N ASP A 120 2.62 -2.95 13.59
CA ASP A 120 2.11 -3.36 14.89
C ASP A 120 1.45 -2.18 15.64
N GLU A 121 2.06 -0.99 15.59
CA GLU A 121 1.48 0.23 16.16
C GLU A 121 0.21 0.66 15.41
N VAL A 122 0.23 0.62 14.07
CA VAL A 122 -0.92 0.96 13.22
C VAL A 122 -2.14 0.13 13.58
N VAL A 123 -1.99 -1.19 13.71
CA VAL A 123 -3.11 -2.09 14.01
C VAL A 123 -3.55 -1.95 15.46
N PHE A 124 -2.61 -1.76 16.39
CA PHE A 124 -2.95 -1.51 17.79
C PHE A 124 -3.80 -0.25 17.95
N LEU A 125 -3.41 0.87 17.33
CA LEU A 125 -4.13 2.13 17.41
C LEU A 125 -5.47 2.09 16.65
N ALA A 126 -5.52 1.42 15.51
CA ALA A 126 -6.78 1.19 14.79
C ALA A 126 -7.77 0.37 15.63
N THR A 127 -7.30 -0.72 16.24
CA THR A 127 -8.08 -1.54 17.17
C THR A 127 -8.57 -0.72 18.35
N GLN A 128 -7.70 0.08 18.95
CA GLN A 128 -8.07 0.99 20.04
C GLN A 128 -9.14 1.99 19.59
N LYS A 129 -9.02 2.56 18.39
CA LYS A 129 -10.01 3.50 17.84
C LYS A 129 -11.36 2.83 17.61
N LEU A 130 -11.40 1.59 17.09
CA LEU A 130 -12.64 0.83 16.97
C LEU A 130 -13.32 0.59 18.33
N TYR A 131 -12.55 0.28 19.38
CA TYR A 131 -13.10 0.21 20.75
C TYR A 131 -13.58 1.55 21.31
N GLN A 132 -12.99 2.67 20.89
CA GLN A 132 -13.47 4.00 21.27
C GLN A 132 -14.80 4.30 20.58
N LEU A 133 -14.87 4.09 19.25
CA LEU A 133 -16.05 4.31 18.43
C LEU A 133 -17.23 3.43 18.86
N SER A 134 -16.98 2.20 19.34
CA SER A 134 -18.05 1.33 19.83
C SER A 134 -18.78 1.89 21.06
N ARG A 135 -18.18 2.84 21.80
CA ARG A 135 -18.83 3.47 22.97
C ARG A 135 -19.96 4.41 22.55
N GLU A 136 -19.94 4.87 21.31
CA GLU A 136 -20.96 5.75 20.73
C GLU A 136 -22.08 4.95 20.05
N GLN A 137 -21.98 3.61 19.96
CA GLN A 137 -22.90 2.78 19.17
C GLN A 137 -24.37 2.85 19.63
N ASP A 138 -24.61 3.07 20.92
CA ASP A 138 -25.97 3.20 21.47
C ASP A 138 -26.49 4.66 21.39
N ASP A 139 -25.64 5.61 20.98
CA ASP A 139 -26.05 6.98 20.73
C ASP A 139 -26.72 7.08 19.35
N ALA A 140 -27.95 7.58 19.34
CA ALA A 140 -28.74 7.79 18.14
C ALA A 140 -28.25 8.98 17.32
N ASP A 141 -27.56 9.93 17.95
CA ASP A 141 -27.02 11.13 17.31
C ASP A 141 -25.56 10.96 16.85
N ARG A 142 -25.00 9.74 16.95
CA ARG A 142 -23.61 9.47 16.53
C ARG A 142 -23.39 9.78 15.04
N ARG A 143 -22.19 10.26 14.71
CA ARG A 143 -21.72 10.27 13.32
C ARG A 143 -21.35 8.85 12.88
N PRO A 144 -21.59 8.45 11.61
CA PRO A 144 -20.93 7.29 11.05
C PRO A 144 -19.42 7.55 10.96
N TRP A 145 -18.60 6.51 10.93
CA TRP A 145 -17.15 6.64 10.88
C TRP A 145 -16.56 5.97 9.64
N CYS A 146 -15.43 6.51 9.17
CA CYS A 146 -14.57 5.92 8.16
C CYS A 146 -13.16 5.85 8.75
N LEU A 147 -12.67 4.64 9.02
CA LEU A 147 -11.32 4.39 9.51
C LEU A 147 -10.50 3.75 8.40
N THR A 148 -9.48 4.47 7.91
CA THR A 148 -8.47 3.92 7.00
C THR A 148 -7.33 3.33 7.82
N VAL A 149 -7.08 2.03 7.67
CA VAL A 149 -5.93 1.35 8.26
C VAL A 149 -4.96 0.98 7.13
N SER A 150 -3.81 1.66 7.07
CA SER A 150 -2.85 1.49 5.97
C SER A 150 -1.50 1.00 6.48
N LEU A 151 -1.27 -0.29 6.32
CA LEU A 151 -0.01 -0.97 6.61
C LEU A 151 1.07 -0.62 5.57
N SER A 152 2.32 -0.82 5.94
CA SER A 152 3.49 -0.73 5.05
C SER A 152 3.79 -2.07 4.38
N HIS A 153 3.60 -3.19 5.07
CA HIS A 153 3.78 -4.52 4.49
C HIS A 153 2.75 -4.81 3.38
N PRO A 154 3.10 -5.66 2.40
CA PRO A 154 4.33 -6.46 2.29
C PRO A 154 5.49 -5.77 1.52
N HIS A 155 5.55 -4.44 1.51
CA HIS A 155 6.68 -3.70 0.93
C HIS A 155 8.03 -4.20 1.49
N ASP A 156 9.09 -4.14 0.69
CA ASP A 156 10.43 -4.54 1.11
C ASP A 156 11.00 -3.62 2.22
N PRO A 157 11.92 -4.07 3.08
CA PRO A 157 12.73 -5.30 3.00
C PRO A 157 11.94 -6.61 3.12
N TYR A 158 12.34 -7.64 2.37
CA TYR A 158 11.70 -8.97 2.39
C TYR A 158 12.12 -9.79 3.62
N VAL A 159 11.84 -9.26 4.80
CA VAL A 159 12.16 -9.85 6.10
C VAL A 159 10.88 -10.10 6.86
N ALA A 160 10.68 -11.33 7.34
CA ALA A 160 9.45 -11.75 8.03
C ALA A 160 9.73 -12.35 9.40
N ARG A 161 8.74 -12.34 10.31
CA ARG A 161 8.85 -13.07 11.59
C ARG A 161 8.91 -14.56 11.35
N LYS A 162 9.62 -15.29 12.22
CA LYS A 162 9.81 -16.74 12.04
C LYS A 162 8.48 -17.49 11.94
N GLN A 163 7.49 -17.11 12.76
CA GLN A 163 6.18 -17.76 12.79
C GLN A 163 5.47 -17.75 11.43
N TYR A 164 5.59 -16.66 10.66
CA TYR A 164 4.99 -16.55 9.33
C TYR A 164 5.90 -17.15 8.26
N TRP A 165 7.21 -16.97 8.41
CA TRP A 165 8.20 -17.55 7.49
C TRP A 165 8.07 -19.07 7.40
N ASP A 166 7.86 -19.73 8.55
CA ASP A 166 7.76 -21.18 8.65
C ASP A 166 6.51 -21.74 7.92
N LEU A 167 5.45 -20.96 7.73
CA LEU A 167 4.25 -21.36 6.96
C LEU A 167 4.55 -21.69 5.49
N TYR A 168 5.67 -21.17 4.97
CA TYR A 168 6.03 -21.26 3.55
C TYR A 168 7.24 -22.17 3.28
N GLU A 169 7.60 -23.08 4.20
CA GLU A 169 8.73 -24.00 4.02
C GLU A 169 8.65 -24.82 2.74
N ASN A 170 7.44 -25.26 2.36
CA ASN A 170 7.20 -26.10 1.19
C ASN A 170 6.45 -25.35 0.07
N CYS A 171 6.55 -24.02 0.02
CA CYS A 171 5.85 -23.22 -0.99
C CYS A 171 6.41 -23.50 -2.40
N GLN A 172 5.54 -23.89 -3.33
CA GLN A 172 5.91 -24.19 -4.72
C GLN A 172 5.99 -22.95 -5.62
N ALA A 173 5.36 -21.83 -5.22
CA ALA A 173 5.29 -20.59 -5.99
C ALA A 173 6.47 -19.62 -5.73
N LEU A 174 7.61 -20.14 -5.24
CA LEU A 174 8.79 -19.34 -4.90
C LEU A 174 9.67 -18.99 -6.09
N ASP A 175 9.45 -19.61 -7.25
CA ASP A 175 10.09 -19.21 -8.50
C ASP A 175 9.13 -18.31 -9.30
N PRO A 176 9.63 -17.25 -9.98
CA PRO A 176 8.79 -16.43 -10.85
C PRO A 176 8.38 -17.20 -12.11
N GLU A 177 7.17 -16.95 -12.61
CA GLU A 177 6.65 -17.59 -13.83
C GLU A 177 7.48 -17.20 -15.07
N THR A 178 7.72 -15.89 -15.25
CA THR A 178 8.69 -15.40 -16.23
C THR A 178 10.05 -15.23 -15.55
N GLY A 179 11.03 -16.04 -15.97
CA GLY A 179 12.39 -16.03 -15.45
C GLY A 179 13.18 -14.75 -15.75
N PHE A 180 14.47 -14.77 -15.42
CA PHE A 180 15.41 -13.68 -15.68
C PHE A 180 15.55 -13.38 -17.18
N ILE A 181 15.60 -12.10 -17.53
CA ILE A 181 15.86 -11.60 -18.89
C ILE A 181 17.09 -10.68 -18.81
N ALA A 182 18.09 -10.93 -19.65
CA ALA A 182 19.34 -10.16 -19.62
C ALA A 182 19.10 -8.68 -19.96
N HIS A 183 19.92 -7.78 -19.41
CA HIS A 183 19.74 -6.32 -19.55
C HIS A 183 19.61 -5.87 -21.02
N ASP A 184 20.42 -6.41 -21.93
CA ASP A 184 20.42 -6.07 -23.36
C ASP A 184 19.19 -6.61 -24.12
N GLU A 185 18.47 -7.57 -23.55
CA GLU A 185 17.23 -8.13 -24.08
C GLU A 185 15.97 -7.47 -23.49
N GLN A 186 16.13 -6.64 -22.45
CA GLN A 186 15.05 -5.89 -21.82
C GLN A 186 14.55 -4.74 -22.70
N ASP A 187 13.28 -4.36 -22.52
CA ASP A 187 12.76 -3.11 -23.09
C ASP A 187 13.46 -1.87 -22.48
N PRO A 188 13.44 -0.72 -23.18
CA PRO A 188 14.17 0.47 -22.72
C PRO A 188 13.79 0.96 -21.32
N HIS A 189 12.57 0.72 -20.87
CA HIS A 189 12.17 1.13 -19.52
C HIS A 189 12.71 0.20 -18.46
N SER A 190 12.64 -1.11 -18.69
CA SER A 190 13.22 -2.13 -17.82
C SER A 190 14.73 -1.96 -17.66
N GLN A 191 15.45 -1.59 -18.73
CA GLN A 191 16.88 -1.22 -18.64
C GLN A 191 17.13 -0.05 -17.68
N ARG A 192 16.25 0.97 -17.68
CA ARG A 192 16.33 2.07 -16.71
C ARG A 192 16.07 1.59 -15.28
N LEU A 193 15.15 0.64 -15.09
CA LEU A 193 14.87 0.06 -13.77
C LEU A 193 16.04 -0.78 -13.24
N TYR A 194 16.71 -1.55 -14.10
CA TYR A 194 17.93 -2.27 -13.75
C TYR A 194 19.03 -1.31 -13.27
N ARG A 195 19.20 -0.18 -13.95
CA ARG A 195 20.14 0.86 -13.51
C ARG A 195 19.72 1.51 -12.20
N ALA A 196 18.42 1.83 -12.06
CA ALA A 196 17.89 2.47 -10.86
C ALA A 196 18.08 1.60 -9.61
N SER A 197 17.90 0.27 -9.75
CA SER A 197 18.09 -0.72 -8.69
C SER A 197 19.54 -1.15 -8.47
N ASP A 198 20.48 -0.51 -9.15
CA ASP A 198 21.92 -0.84 -9.11
C ASP A 198 22.22 -2.31 -9.40
N TYR A 199 21.48 -2.91 -10.35
CA TYR A 199 21.48 -4.35 -10.61
C TYR A 199 22.91 -4.92 -10.77
N SER A 200 23.78 -4.21 -11.49
CA SER A 200 25.16 -4.66 -11.76
C SER A 200 26.06 -4.77 -10.52
N ALA A 201 25.68 -4.16 -9.40
CA ALA A 201 26.43 -4.23 -8.15
C ALA A 201 26.10 -5.50 -7.33
N PHE A 202 25.12 -6.29 -7.74
CA PHE A 202 24.65 -7.47 -6.99
C PHE A 202 24.69 -8.73 -7.85
N GLU A 203 25.10 -9.84 -7.24
CA GLU A 203 24.90 -11.17 -7.80
C GLU A 203 23.62 -11.77 -7.23
N ILE A 204 22.58 -11.89 -8.08
CA ILE A 204 21.27 -12.41 -7.66
C ILE A 204 21.16 -13.88 -8.00
N THR A 205 21.14 -14.71 -6.96
CA THR A 205 21.00 -16.17 -7.06
C THR A 205 19.54 -16.61 -6.98
N ALA A 206 19.23 -17.79 -7.52
CA ALA A 206 17.89 -18.38 -7.41
C ALA A 206 17.41 -18.52 -5.95
N GLU A 207 18.32 -18.84 -5.03
CA GLU A 207 17.96 -18.95 -3.61
C GLU A 207 17.60 -17.58 -2.99
N GLN A 208 18.29 -16.50 -3.36
CA GLN A 208 17.92 -15.15 -2.91
C GLN A 208 16.55 -14.73 -3.46
N VAL A 209 16.22 -15.08 -4.71
CA VAL A 209 14.88 -14.88 -5.28
C VAL A 209 13.82 -15.62 -4.45
N ARG A 210 14.04 -16.91 -4.19
CA ARG A 210 13.11 -17.76 -3.42
C ARG A 210 12.92 -17.25 -2.00
N ARG A 211 14.01 -16.86 -1.32
CA ARG A 211 13.97 -16.28 0.03
C ARG A 211 13.21 -14.96 0.07
N SER A 212 13.42 -14.10 -0.92
CA SER A 212 12.71 -12.82 -1.05
C SER A 212 11.21 -13.03 -1.23
N ARG A 213 10.81 -13.92 -2.14
CA ARG A 213 9.40 -14.27 -2.35
C ARG A 213 8.80 -14.95 -1.12
N ARG A 214 9.55 -15.80 -0.42
CA ARG A 214 9.12 -16.40 0.85
C ARG A 214 8.90 -15.34 1.93
N GLY A 215 9.81 -14.39 2.09
CA GLY A 215 9.67 -13.26 3.02
C GLY A 215 8.46 -12.40 2.68
N TYR A 216 8.25 -12.10 1.40
CA TYR A 216 7.07 -11.37 0.91
C TYR A 216 5.76 -12.11 1.23
N PHE A 217 5.65 -13.40 0.90
CA PHE A 217 4.45 -14.20 1.19
C PHE A 217 4.21 -14.36 2.69
N ALA A 218 5.27 -14.58 3.47
CA ALA A 218 5.17 -14.61 4.93
C ALA A 218 4.61 -13.29 5.49
N ASN A 219 5.03 -12.15 4.94
CA ASN A 219 4.48 -10.85 5.35
C ASN A 219 3.03 -10.63 4.88
N ILE A 220 2.55 -11.35 3.85
CA ILE A 220 1.11 -11.40 3.55
C ILE A 220 0.35 -12.12 4.66
N SER A 221 0.84 -13.25 5.18
CA SER A 221 0.23 -13.91 6.35
C SER A 221 0.25 -13.03 7.60
N TYR A 222 1.32 -12.24 7.79
CA TYR A 222 1.35 -11.23 8.85
C TYR A 222 0.21 -10.20 8.67
N VAL A 223 0.02 -9.68 7.46
CA VAL A 223 -1.09 -8.75 7.16
C VAL A 223 -2.47 -9.41 7.35
N ASP A 224 -2.62 -10.68 6.98
CA ASP A 224 -3.86 -11.44 7.15
C ASP A 224 -4.23 -11.59 8.63
N ASP A 225 -3.27 -11.93 9.50
CA ASP A 225 -3.46 -11.97 10.95
C ASP A 225 -3.94 -10.60 11.48
N LYS A 226 -3.32 -9.51 11.02
CA LYS A 226 -3.71 -8.14 11.40
C LYS A 226 -5.12 -7.78 10.96
N LEU A 227 -5.52 -8.19 9.76
CA LEU A 227 -6.89 -8.03 9.29
C LEU A 227 -7.86 -8.84 10.18
N GLY A 228 -7.48 -10.05 10.57
CA GLY A 228 -8.21 -10.88 11.52
C GLY A 228 -8.46 -10.18 12.86
N GLU A 229 -7.46 -9.50 13.43
CA GLU A 229 -7.58 -8.72 14.67
C GLU A 229 -8.66 -7.62 14.55
N LEU A 230 -8.62 -6.83 13.46
CA LEU A 230 -9.58 -5.76 13.21
C LEU A 230 -11.01 -6.30 13.04
N LEU A 231 -11.16 -7.39 12.28
CA LEU A 231 -12.46 -8.02 12.06
C LEU A 231 -13.03 -8.61 13.36
N ASP A 232 -12.19 -9.20 14.22
CA ASP A 232 -12.61 -9.71 15.52
C ASP A 232 -13.08 -8.60 16.47
N VAL A 233 -12.44 -7.43 16.44
CA VAL A 233 -12.93 -6.25 17.17
C VAL A 233 -14.31 -5.85 16.69
N LEU A 234 -14.50 -5.65 15.37
CA LEU A 234 -15.80 -5.30 14.79
C LEU A 234 -16.91 -6.29 15.16
N LYS A 235 -16.61 -7.59 15.19
CA LYS A 235 -17.54 -8.65 15.62
C LYS A 235 -17.90 -8.51 17.10
N ARG A 236 -16.89 -8.43 17.98
CA ARG A 236 -17.10 -8.37 19.44
C ARG A 236 -17.79 -7.08 19.88
N THR A 237 -17.53 -5.98 19.18
CA THR A 237 -18.21 -4.71 19.39
C THR A 237 -19.52 -4.60 18.61
N ARG A 238 -19.99 -5.65 17.92
CA ARG A 238 -21.27 -5.68 17.20
C ARG A 238 -21.41 -4.59 16.13
N MET A 239 -20.30 -4.13 15.56
CA MET A 239 -20.30 -3.12 14.49
C MET A 239 -20.17 -3.74 13.10
N LEU A 240 -19.78 -5.02 12.99
CA LEU A 240 -19.46 -5.66 11.71
C LEU A 240 -20.62 -5.59 10.69
N ASP A 241 -21.84 -5.90 11.11
CA ASP A 241 -23.00 -5.98 10.19
C ASP A 241 -23.40 -4.62 9.60
N ASP A 242 -22.99 -3.52 10.24
CA ASP A 242 -23.20 -2.14 9.82
C ASP A 242 -21.92 -1.49 9.23
N THR A 243 -20.87 -2.28 9.00
CA THR A 243 -19.59 -1.80 8.46
C THR A 243 -19.34 -2.33 7.06
N THR A 244 -19.06 -1.42 6.12
CA THR A 244 -18.47 -1.78 4.82
C THR A 244 -16.95 -1.83 4.93
N ILE A 245 -16.35 -2.92 4.46
CA ILE A 245 -14.92 -3.18 4.47
C ILE A 245 -14.41 -3.14 3.04
N LEU A 246 -13.39 -2.31 2.80
CA LEU A 246 -12.65 -2.25 1.55
C LEU A 246 -11.20 -2.70 1.79
N PHE A 247 -10.72 -3.63 0.98
CA PHE A 247 -9.31 -4.05 0.95
C PHE A 247 -8.68 -3.66 -0.39
N CYS A 248 -7.55 -2.96 -0.36
CA CYS A 248 -6.84 -2.48 -1.54
C CYS A 248 -5.33 -2.33 -1.29
N SER A 249 -4.56 -2.07 -2.35
CA SER A 249 -3.14 -1.70 -2.30
C SER A 249 -2.86 -0.51 -3.22
N ASP A 250 -1.79 0.24 -2.94
CA ASP A 250 -1.36 1.40 -3.74
C ASP A 250 -0.72 1.00 -5.07
N HIS A 251 0.17 0.00 -5.05
CA HIS A 251 0.77 -0.63 -6.23
C HIS A 251 1.14 -2.09 -5.93
N GLY A 252 1.65 -2.82 -6.94
CA GLY A 252 2.15 -4.18 -6.80
C GLY A 252 3.67 -4.25 -6.60
N ASP A 253 4.23 -5.45 -6.78
CA ASP A 253 5.66 -5.75 -6.81
C ASP A 253 5.95 -6.82 -7.89
N MET A 254 7.01 -6.62 -8.68
CA MET A 254 7.45 -7.56 -9.72
C MET A 254 7.98 -8.88 -9.17
N LEU A 255 8.46 -8.92 -7.92
CA LEU A 255 8.87 -10.13 -7.19
C LEU A 255 9.81 -11.06 -7.99
N GLY A 256 10.77 -10.48 -8.71
CA GLY A 256 11.78 -11.19 -9.50
C GLY A 256 11.31 -11.61 -10.89
N GLU A 257 10.04 -11.42 -11.23
CA GLU A 257 9.54 -11.73 -12.57
C GLU A 257 10.24 -10.85 -13.62
N ARG A 258 10.68 -11.47 -14.73
CA ARG A 258 11.49 -10.80 -15.77
C ARG A 258 12.86 -10.31 -15.25
N GLY A 259 13.28 -10.77 -14.07
CA GLY A 259 14.42 -10.23 -13.33
C GLY A 259 14.19 -8.85 -12.71
N LEU A 260 12.97 -8.30 -12.79
CA LEU A 260 12.60 -7.02 -12.20
C LEU A 260 12.11 -7.21 -10.76
N TRP A 261 12.30 -6.19 -9.94
CA TRP A 261 11.85 -6.14 -8.55
C TRP A 261 11.16 -4.82 -8.28
N PHE A 262 10.38 -4.76 -7.21
CA PHE A 262 9.68 -3.56 -6.79
C PHE A 262 8.62 -3.17 -7.84
N LYS A 263 8.50 -1.88 -8.17
CA LYS A 263 7.37 -1.31 -8.90
C LYS A 263 7.90 -0.46 -10.05
N MET A 264 7.32 0.71 -10.27
CA MET A 264 7.75 1.69 -11.28
C MET A 264 7.64 1.20 -12.74
N SER A 265 6.88 0.14 -13.01
CA SER A 265 6.56 -0.33 -14.36
C SER A 265 5.07 -0.61 -14.53
N PHE A 266 4.62 -0.75 -15.78
CA PHE A 266 3.24 -1.08 -16.12
C PHE A 266 3.00 -2.58 -16.37
N PHE A 267 3.98 -3.43 -16.03
CA PHE A 267 3.75 -4.88 -16.05
C PHE A 267 2.78 -5.30 -14.95
N GLU A 268 2.11 -6.44 -15.18
CA GLU A 268 1.05 -6.97 -14.32
C GLU A 268 1.44 -6.97 -12.84
N GLY A 269 2.59 -7.55 -12.48
CA GLY A 269 3.05 -7.64 -11.09
C GLY A 269 3.21 -6.29 -10.38
N SER A 270 3.61 -5.24 -11.11
CA SER A 270 3.80 -3.88 -10.57
C SER A 270 2.52 -3.05 -10.58
N ALA A 271 1.68 -3.20 -11.61
CA ALA A 271 0.53 -2.32 -11.83
C ALA A 271 -0.79 -2.89 -11.29
N ARG A 272 -0.96 -4.21 -11.24
CA ARG A 272 -2.17 -4.84 -10.68
C ARG A 272 -2.13 -4.84 -9.17
N VAL A 273 -3.27 -4.52 -8.59
CA VAL A 273 -3.47 -4.52 -7.15
C VAL A 273 -4.80 -5.18 -6.79
N PRO A 274 -4.92 -5.84 -5.63
CA PRO A 274 -6.19 -6.35 -5.16
C PRO A 274 -7.17 -5.20 -4.89
N LEU A 275 -8.46 -5.47 -5.09
CA LEU A 275 -9.57 -4.61 -4.66
C LEU A 275 -10.74 -5.51 -4.28
N MET A 276 -11.19 -5.42 -3.04
CA MET A 276 -12.35 -6.15 -2.53
C MET A 276 -13.23 -5.20 -1.74
N ILE A 277 -14.54 -5.35 -1.85
CA ILE A 277 -15.53 -4.61 -1.06
C ILE A 277 -16.52 -5.64 -0.49
N ALA A 278 -16.75 -5.59 0.81
CA ALA A 278 -17.71 -6.45 1.51
C ALA A 278 -18.52 -5.62 2.50
N GLY A 279 -19.81 -5.91 2.66
CA GLY A 279 -20.68 -5.18 3.57
C GLY A 279 -22.15 -5.40 3.25
N LYS A 280 -23.02 -4.78 4.05
CA LYS A 280 -24.46 -4.85 3.86
C LYS A 280 -24.85 -4.29 2.49
N GLY A 281 -25.59 -5.07 1.71
CA GLY A 281 -26.05 -4.67 0.37
C GLY A 281 -25.02 -4.87 -0.75
N VAL A 282 -23.81 -5.34 -0.45
CA VAL A 282 -22.80 -5.64 -1.48
C VAL A 282 -22.89 -7.12 -1.87
N PRO A 283 -23.32 -7.46 -3.10
CA PRO A 283 -23.40 -8.85 -3.53
C PRO A 283 -22.01 -9.46 -3.73
N ALA A 284 -21.83 -10.68 -3.24
CA ALA A 284 -20.58 -11.42 -3.46
C ALA A 284 -20.46 -11.88 -4.92
N GLY A 285 -19.29 -11.66 -5.52
CA GLY A 285 -19.00 -12.12 -6.89
C GLY A 285 -17.59 -11.73 -7.34
N LEU A 286 -17.07 -12.47 -8.32
CA LEU A 286 -15.85 -12.11 -9.02
C LEU A 286 -16.19 -11.16 -10.17
N ILE A 287 -15.53 -10.00 -10.22
CA ILE A 287 -15.65 -9.03 -11.30
C ILE A 287 -14.36 -9.02 -12.11
N GLU A 288 -14.45 -9.43 -13.37
CA GLU A 288 -13.29 -9.54 -14.28
C GLU A 288 -13.04 -8.26 -15.09
N ALA A 289 -14.03 -7.35 -15.15
CA ALA A 289 -13.88 -6.08 -15.84
C ALA A 289 -12.71 -5.27 -15.23
N PRO A 290 -11.79 -4.71 -16.06
CA PRO A 290 -10.73 -3.85 -15.55
C PRO A 290 -11.30 -2.61 -14.86
N VAL A 291 -10.84 -2.38 -13.64
CA VAL A 291 -11.15 -1.20 -12.80
C VAL A 291 -9.84 -0.60 -12.28
N SER A 292 -9.90 0.60 -11.74
CA SER A 292 -8.75 1.35 -11.22
C SER A 292 -8.94 1.75 -9.75
N ASN A 293 -7.83 1.96 -9.04
CA ASN A 293 -7.84 2.64 -7.74
C ASN A 293 -8.47 4.05 -7.81
N LEU A 294 -8.52 4.68 -8.99
CA LEU A 294 -9.24 5.94 -9.19
C LEU A 294 -10.74 5.82 -8.89
N ASP A 295 -11.30 4.62 -9.08
CA ASP A 295 -12.72 4.36 -8.90
C ASP A 295 -13.11 4.26 -7.41
N VAL A 296 -12.13 4.16 -6.50
CA VAL A 296 -12.40 3.98 -5.06
C VAL A 296 -13.05 5.22 -4.45
N THR A 297 -12.50 6.42 -4.70
CA THR A 297 -13.07 7.66 -4.14
C THR A 297 -14.56 7.86 -4.53
N PRO A 298 -14.95 7.80 -5.82
CA PRO A 298 -16.36 7.90 -6.18
C PRO A 298 -17.20 6.73 -5.65
N THR A 299 -16.66 5.51 -5.59
CA THR A 299 -17.37 4.36 -5.00
C THR A 299 -17.67 4.56 -3.52
N LEU A 300 -16.72 5.11 -2.75
CA LEU A 300 -16.94 5.43 -1.33
C LEU A 300 -18.00 6.52 -1.15
N CYS A 301 -18.04 7.51 -2.06
CA CYS A 301 -19.07 8.54 -2.05
C CYS A 301 -20.46 7.94 -2.32
N ASP A 302 -20.60 7.10 -3.34
CA ASP A 302 -21.86 6.42 -3.68
C ASP A 302 -22.35 5.50 -2.54
N LEU A 303 -21.45 4.71 -1.95
CA LEU A 303 -21.76 3.86 -0.79
C LEU A 303 -22.18 4.67 0.46
N ALA A 304 -21.76 5.93 0.56
CA ALA A 304 -22.15 6.86 1.61
C ALA A 304 -23.39 7.70 1.26
N GLY A 305 -23.98 7.51 0.07
CA GLY A 305 -25.15 8.26 -0.39
C GLY A 305 -24.86 9.71 -0.78
N ILE A 306 -23.64 10.00 -1.26
CA ILE A 306 -23.22 11.31 -1.74
C ILE A 306 -23.41 11.38 -3.25
N ASP A 307 -24.16 12.40 -3.72
CA ASP A 307 -24.39 12.70 -5.14
C ASP A 307 -23.16 13.24 -5.88
#